data_AF-A0AAD5C5C6-F1
#
_entry.id   AF-A0AAD5C5C6-F1
#
_cell.length_a   1.000
_cell.length_b   1.000
_cell.length_c   1.000
_cell.angle_alpha   90.00
_cell.angle_beta   90.00
_cell.angle_gamma   90.00
#
_symmetry.space_group_name_H-M   'P 1'
#
loop_
_entity.id
_entity.type
_entity.pdbx_description
1 polymer ?
#
loop_
_entity_poly.entity_id
_entity_poly.type
_entity_poly.pdbx_seq_one_letter_code
_entity_poly.pdbx_strand_id
1 'polypeptide(L)'
;MVNQCFCGESCEEILSLLEHLALQVQEKWVHEAITSMKSANPLGLKIFLKTIREGRSKTLKQCLETEYIGISHLLGRTIGNNFYEGTRAMLVDKDKKPQ
;
A
#
# COMPACT_ATOMS: atom_id res chain seq x y z
N MET A 1 4.83 -19.13 2.88
CA MET A 1 3.96 -18.25 3.69
C MET A 1 3.76 -16.90 3.01
N VAL A 2 4.79 -16.05 2.86
CA VAL A 2 4.62 -14.73 2.18
C VAL A 2 4.03 -14.85 0.78
N ASN A 3 4.61 -15.69 -0.09
CA ASN A 3 4.10 -15.87 -1.46
C ASN A 3 2.67 -16.42 -1.54
N GLN A 4 2.19 -17.10 -0.49
CA GLN A 4 0.81 -17.63 -0.44
C GLN A 4 -0.22 -16.54 -0.15
N CYS A 5 0.19 -15.45 0.51
CA CYS A 5 -0.70 -14.32 0.82
C CYS A 5 -0.58 -13.20 -0.21
N PHE A 6 0.64 -12.88 -0.65
CA PHE A 6 0.89 -11.76 -1.56
C PHE A 6 0.75 -12.11 -3.05
N CYS A 7 0.20 -13.29 -3.36
CA CYS A 7 -0.17 -13.67 -4.72
C CYS A 7 -1.57 -13.20 -5.15
N GLY A 8 -2.46 -12.86 -4.21
CA GLY A 8 -3.82 -12.43 -4.53
C GLY A 8 -3.84 -11.18 -5.41
N GLU A 9 -4.86 -11.01 -6.26
CA GLU A 9 -4.96 -10.00 -7.32
C GLU A 9 -5.43 -8.61 -6.84
N SER A 10 -5.79 -8.45 -5.56
CA SER A 10 -6.16 -7.16 -4.99
C SER A 10 -5.61 -7.00 -3.56
N CYS A 11 -5.58 -5.76 -3.04
CA CYS A 11 -5.20 -5.53 -1.65
C CYS A 11 -6.18 -6.21 -0.69
N GLU A 12 -7.45 -6.24 -1.04
CA GLU A 12 -8.53 -6.91 -0.31
C GLU A 12 -8.32 -8.42 -0.27
N GLU A 13 -7.95 -9.04 -1.40
CA GLU A 13 -7.64 -10.47 -1.45
C GLU A 13 -6.38 -10.80 -0.64
N ILE A 14 -5.32 -10.01 -0.77
CA ILE A 14 -4.09 -10.17 0.03
C ILE A 14 -4.42 -10.08 1.53
N LEU A 15 -5.25 -9.12 1.93
CA LEU A 15 -5.66 -8.96 3.33
C LEU A 15 -6.46 -10.18 3.81
N SER A 16 -7.41 -10.67 3.01
CA SER A 16 -8.18 -11.88 3.32
C SER A 16 -7.29 -13.12 3.47
N LEU A 17 -6.31 -13.30 2.59
CA LEU A 17 -5.35 -14.40 2.68
C LEU A 17 -4.46 -14.30 3.93
N LEU A 18 -4.05 -13.10 4.33
CA LEU A 18 -3.32 -12.87 5.57
C LEU A 18 -4.18 -13.19 6.80
N GLU A 19 -5.44 -12.74 6.82
CA GLU A 19 -6.38 -13.00 7.91
C GLU A 19 -6.67 -14.50 8.05
N HIS A 20 -6.84 -15.22 6.94
CA HIS A 20 -6.98 -16.67 6.96
C HIS A 20 -5.71 -17.36 7.48
N LEU A 21 -4.52 -16.93 7.04
CA LEU A 21 -3.26 -17.47 7.51
C LEU A 21 -3.09 -17.26 9.03
N ALA A 22 -3.51 -16.10 9.57
CA ALA A 22 -3.42 -15.79 11.00
C ALA A 22 -4.22 -16.76 11.89
N LEU A 23 -5.25 -17.42 11.35
CA LEU A 23 -6.00 -18.47 12.06
C LEU A 23 -5.25 -19.81 12.13
N GLN A 24 -4.33 -20.03 11.20
CA GLN A 24 -3.60 -21.29 11.06
C GLN A 24 -2.22 -21.27 11.74
N VAL A 25 -1.61 -20.09 11.88
CA VAL A 25 -0.25 -19.94 12.41
C VAL A 25 -0.15 -18.82 13.44
N GLN A 26 0.68 -19.00 14.46
CA GLN A 26 0.98 -17.96 15.47
C GLN A 26 2.24 -17.15 15.10
N GLU A 27 2.34 -16.77 13.82
CA GLU A 27 3.45 -15.98 13.32
C GLU A 27 3.21 -14.48 13.58
N LYS A 28 4.14 -13.85 14.30
CA LYS A 28 4.04 -12.43 14.68
C LYS A 28 3.94 -11.51 13.46
N TRP A 29 4.73 -11.80 12.42
CA TRP A 29 4.78 -10.96 11.21
C TRP A 29 3.45 -10.91 10.46
N VAL A 30 2.62 -11.98 10.53
CA VAL A 30 1.31 -12.01 9.87
C VAL A 30 0.37 -10.98 10.49
N HIS A 31 0.33 -10.95 11.83
CA HIS A 31 -0.48 -10.00 12.59
C HIS A 31 0.02 -8.57 12.36
N GLU A 32 1.35 -8.35 12.36
CA GLU A 32 1.96 -7.06 12.06
C GLU A 32 1.63 -6.58 10.63
N ALA A 33 1.64 -7.48 9.64
CA ALA A 33 1.28 -7.17 8.26
C ALA A 33 -0.20 -6.76 8.14
N ILE A 34 -1.12 -7.48 8.79
CA ILE A 34 -2.55 -7.14 8.84
C ILE A 34 -2.76 -5.76 9.46
N THR A 35 -2.16 -5.50 10.62
CA THR A 35 -2.23 -4.19 11.29
C THR A 35 -1.67 -3.09 10.40
N SER A 36 -0.51 -3.31 9.77
CA SER A 36 0.12 -2.35 8.87
C SER A 36 -0.78 -2.03 7.68
N MET A 37 -1.35 -3.03 7.01
CA MET A 37 -2.25 -2.83 5.87
C MET A 37 -3.52 -2.07 6.29
N LYS A 38 -4.13 -2.41 7.43
CA LYS A 38 -5.34 -1.73 7.93
C LYS A 38 -5.08 -0.28 8.36
N SER A 39 -3.86 0.03 8.79
CA SER A 39 -3.47 1.39 9.19
C SER A 39 -3.08 2.29 8.01
N ALA A 40 -2.81 1.72 6.85
CA ALA A 40 -2.34 2.45 5.68
C ALA A 40 -3.52 3.05 4.88
N ASN A 41 -3.21 4.09 4.10
CA ASN A 41 -4.17 4.68 3.16
C ASN A 41 -4.59 3.64 2.09
N PRO A 42 -5.89 3.27 1.98
CA PRO A 42 -6.36 2.26 1.04
C PRO A 42 -6.04 2.57 -0.42
N LEU A 43 -6.14 3.85 -0.82
CA LEU A 43 -5.82 4.27 -2.19
C LEU A 43 -4.33 4.09 -2.49
N GLY A 44 -3.47 4.44 -1.53
CA GLY A 44 -2.02 4.27 -1.64
C GLY A 44 -1.65 2.80 -1.86
N LEU A 45 -2.20 1.89 -1.05
CA LEU A 45 -1.97 0.45 -1.19
C LEU A 45 -2.33 -0.05 -2.60
N LYS A 46 -3.48 0.37 -3.13
CA LYS A 46 -3.95 -0.03 -4.47
C LYS A 46 -3.04 0.50 -5.58
N ILE A 47 -2.62 1.76 -5.49
CA ILE A 47 -1.68 2.36 -6.44
C ILE A 47 -0.36 1.60 -6.42
N PHE A 48 0.22 1.37 -5.24
CA PHE A 48 1.50 0.65 -5.13
C PHE A 48 1.41 -0.78 -5.63
N LEU A 49 0.35 -1.51 -5.29
CA LEU A 49 0.14 -2.88 -5.79
C LEU A 49 0.10 -2.91 -7.32
N LYS A 50 -0.65 -1.99 -7.93
CA LYS A 50 -0.72 -1.85 -9.39
C LYS A 50 0.64 -1.51 -9.99
N THR A 51 1.34 -0.50 -9.46
CA THR A 51 2.66 -0.08 -9.95
C THR A 51 3.68 -1.22 -9.87
N ILE A 52 3.72 -1.97 -8.76
CA ILE A 52 4.63 -3.12 -8.60
C ILE A 52 4.34 -4.20 -9.64
N ARG A 53 3.06 -4.52 -9.87
CA ARG A 53 2.69 -5.58 -10.82
C ARG A 53 2.96 -5.19 -12.26
N GLU A 54 2.58 -3.98 -12.66
CA GLU A 54 2.87 -3.47 -14.00
C GLU A 54 4.38 -3.33 -14.24
N GLY A 55 5.15 -3.00 -13.19
CA GLY A 55 6.60 -2.87 -13.27
C GLY A 55 7.32 -4.17 -13.66
N ARG A 56 6.73 -5.35 -13.42
CA ARG A 56 7.34 -6.65 -13.73
C ARG A 56 7.60 -6.87 -15.21
N SER A 57 6.86 -6.20 -16.09
CA SER A 57 7.02 -6.29 -17.55
C SER A 57 7.63 -5.04 -18.18
N LYS A 58 8.06 -4.07 -17.37
CA LYS A 58 8.58 -2.77 -17.81
C LYS A 58 10.09 -2.67 -17.60
N THR A 59 10.75 -1.86 -18.42
CA THR A 59 12.13 -1.42 -18.17
C THR A 59 12.17 -0.42 -17.01
N LEU A 60 13.35 -0.21 -16.41
CA LEU A 60 13.54 0.79 -15.37
C LEU A 60 13.04 2.18 -15.80
N LYS A 61 13.34 2.61 -17.03
CA LYS A 61 12.88 3.90 -17.57
C LYS A 61 11.35 4.01 -17.55
N GLN A 62 10.65 2.98 -18.00
CA GLN A 62 9.18 2.94 -18.03
C GLN A 62 8.56 2.89 -16.63
N CYS A 63 9.21 2.22 -15.67
CA CYS A 63 8.82 2.26 -14.27
C CYS A 63 8.91 3.69 -13.71
N LEU A 64 10.04 4.37 -13.93
CA LEU A 64 10.26 5.74 -13.48
C LEU A 64 9.27 6.73 -14.12
N GLU A 65 8.95 6.56 -15.40
CA GLU A 65 7.92 7.37 -16.08
C GLU A 65 6.53 7.15 -15.45
N THR A 66 6.17 5.90 -15.14
CA THR A 66 4.90 5.56 -14.48
C THR A 66 4.84 6.18 -13.07
N GLU A 67 5.92 6.05 -12.29
CA GLU A 67 6.02 6.60 -10.94
C GLU A 67 5.98 8.13 -10.94
N TYR A 68 6.68 8.78 -11.87
CA TYR A 68 6.68 10.23 -12.02
C TYR A 68 5.26 10.77 -12.26
N ILE A 69 4.49 10.13 -13.15
CA ILE A 69 3.09 10.50 -13.42
C ILE A 69 2.24 10.32 -12.15
N GLY A 70 2.37 9.18 -11.48
CA GLY A 70 1.63 8.89 -10.25
C GLY A 70 1.91 9.91 -9.14
N ILE A 71 3.19 10.25 -8.92
CA ILE A 71 3.61 11.26 -7.93
C ILE A 71 3.11 12.66 -8.33
N SER A 72 3.15 13.00 -9.61
CA SER A 72 2.63 14.29 -10.10
C SER A 72 1.14 14.46 -9.79
N HIS A 73 0.35 13.41 -9.96
CA HIS A 73 -1.07 13.41 -9.58
C HIS A 73 -1.28 13.48 -8.06
N LEU A 74 -0.43 12.81 -7.28
CA LEU A 74 -0.47 12.84 -5.82
C LEU A 74 -0.18 14.24 -5.26
N LEU A 75 0.90 14.87 -5.75
CA LEU A 75 1.30 16.23 -5.37
C LEU A 75 0.33 17.28 -5.91
N GLY A 76 -0.19 17.07 -7.12
CA GLY A 76 -1.23 17.92 -7.72
C GLY A 76 -2.60 17.79 -7.05
N ARG A 77 -2.76 16.92 -6.05
CA ARG A 77 -4.02 16.64 -5.34
C ARG A 77 -5.16 16.17 -6.25
N THR A 78 -4.85 15.69 -7.45
CA THR A 78 -5.86 15.25 -8.42
C THR A 78 -6.49 13.91 -8.04
N ILE A 79 -5.85 13.15 -7.13
CA ILE A 79 -6.29 11.85 -6.63
C ILE A 79 -6.64 11.88 -5.13
N GLY A 80 -6.79 13.07 -4.55
CA GLY A 80 -7.17 13.29 -3.15
C GLY A 80 -6.08 13.93 -2.28
N ASN A 81 -6.43 14.23 -1.02
CA ASN A 81 -5.55 14.92 -0.07
C ASN A 81 -4.81 13.99 0.89
N ASN A 82 -5.03 12.67 0.80
CA ASN A 82 -4.51 11.68 1.76
C ASN A 82 -2.99 11.72 1.92
N PHE A 83 -2.24 12.12 0.88
CA PHE A 83 -0.78 12.31 1.00
C PHE A 83 -0.42 13.48 1.91
N TYR A 84 -1.06 14.63 1.72
CA TYR A 84 -0.83 15.81 2.53
C TYR A 84 -1.29 15.57 3.97
N GLU A 85 -2.44 14.94 4.14
CA GLU A 85 -2.97 14.63 5.47
C GLU A 85 -2.14 13.58 6.19
N GLY A 86 -1.70 12.53 5.50
CA GLY A 86 -0.75 11.57 6.05
C GLY A 86 0.58 12.23 6.46
N THR A 87 1.09 13.15 5.64
CA THR A 87 2.31 13.93 5.95
C THR A 87 2.10 14.81 7.19
N ARG A 88 0.96 15.51 7.26
CA ARG A 88 0.59 16.34 8.40
C ARG A 88 0.54 15.50 9.69
N ALA A 89 -0.25 14.43 9.69
CA ALA A 89 -0.47 13.58 10.85
C ALA A 89 0.81 12.87 11.35
N MET A 90 1.70 12.48 10.44
CA MET A 90 2.89 11.71 10.79
C MET A 90 4.14 12.54 11.05
N LEU A 91 4.35 13.64 10.31
CA LEU A 91 5.61 14.38 10.32
C LEU A 91 5.48 15.81 10.86
N VAL A 92 4.34 16.48 10.61
CA VAL A 92 4.14 17.88 11.01
C VAL A 92 3.56 17.95 12.42
N ASP A 93 2.31 17.52 12.59
CA ASP A 93 1.58 17.61 13.85
C ASP A 93 1.86 16.42 14.76
N LYS A 94 2.31 15.30 14.18
CA LYS A 94 2.68 14.06 14.89
C LYS A 94 1.56 13.50 15.78
N ASP A 95 0.31 13.79 15.43
CA ASP A 95 -0.88 13.31 16.15
C ASP A 95 -1.21 11.83 15.84
N LYS A 96 -0.61 11.27 14.78
CA LYS A 96 -0.86 9.91 14.27
C LYS A 96 -2.34 9.65 13.98
N LYS A 97 -3.09 10.68 13.62
CA LYS A 97 -4.54 10.66 13.34
C LYS A 97 -4.85 11.34 12.01
N PRO A 98 -4.56 10.69 10.87
CA PRO A 98 -4.95 11.20 9.56
C PRO A 98 -6.49 11.20 9.42
N GLN A 99 -7.04 12.26 8.83
CA GLN A 99 -8.47 12.44 8.56
C GLN A 99 -8.89 12.15 7.12
#